data_AF-A0A537A2E2-F1
#
_entry.id   AF-A0A537A2E2-F1
#
_cell.length_a   1.000
_cell.length_b   1.000
_cell.length_c   1.000
_cell.angle_alpha   90.00
_cell.angle_beta   90.00
_cell.angle_gamma   90.00
#
_symmetry.space_group_name_H-M   'P 1'
#
loop_
_entity.id
_entity.type
_entity.pdbx_description
1 polymer ?
#
loop_
_entity_poly.entity_id
_entity_poly.type
_entity_poly.pdbx_seq_one_letter_code
_entity_poly.pdbx_strand_id
1 'polypeptide(L)'
;HGFALAAAEQALSDAGARPTATTAERWGCAVGTGMMGVDFAELVAVHAHSATSGELDATRLLDDASANNPLVFCRSQSTTGLSLLTRRHDIRGYATSVHTACASGGQA
;
A
#
# COMPACT_ATOMS: atom_id res chain seq x y z
N HIS A 1 -6.71 2.35 -2.75
CA HIS A 1 -5.80 2.80 -3.83
C HIS A 1 -6.50 3.10 -5.18
N GLY A 2 -7.82 3.30 -5.24
CA GLY A 2 -8.51 3.55 -6.51
C GLY A 2 -8.00 4.80 -7.26
N PHE A 3 -7.73 5.89 -6.53
CA PHE A 3 -7.17 7.11 -7.12
C PHE A 3 -5.80 6.91 -7.77
N ALA A 4 -4.90 6.17 -7.13
CA ALA A 4 -3.56 5.91 -7.67
C ALA A 4 -3.62 5.11 -8.97
N LEU A 5 -4.49 4.08 -9.03
CA LEU A 5 -4.70 3.29 -10.25
C LEU A 5 -5.29 4.13 -11.39
N ALA A 6 -6.28 4.97 -11.09
CA ALA A 6 -6.87 5.86 -12.08
C ALA A 6 -5.85 6.89 -12.60
N ALA A 7 -5.07 7.49 -11.71
CA ALA A 7 -4.03 8.47 -12.07
C ALA A 7 -2.92 7.84 -12.94
N ALA A 8 -2.46 6.63 -12.59
CA ALA A 8 -1.47 5.92 -13.39
C ALA A 8 -2.01 5.56 -14.79
N GLU A 9 -3.26 5.11 -14.88
CA GLU A 9 -3.91 4.81 -16.16
C GLU A 9 -4.04 6.05 -17.05
N GLN A 10 -4.40 7.19 -16.45
CA GLN A 10 -4.45 8.48 -17.15
C GLN A 10 -3.05 8.89 -17.64
N ALA A 11 -2.03 8.81 -16.78
CA ALA A 11 -0.66 9.18 -17.14
C ALA A 11 -0.09 8.30 -18.27
N LEU A 12 -0.31 6.98 -18.21
CA LEU A 12 0.12 6.05 -19.26
C LEU A 12 -0.61 6.28 -20.60
N SER A 13 -1.89 6.64 -20.53
CA SER A 13 -2.68 6.97 -21.72
C SER A 13 -2.20 8.27 -22.36
N ASP A 14 -1.97 9.31 -21.55
CA ASP A 14 -1.48 10.63 -22.00
C ASP A 14 -0.08 10.52 -22.61
N ALA A 15 0.81 9.74 -21.99
CA ALA A 15 2.15 9.49 -22.51
C ALA A 15 2.16 8.65 -23.81
N GLY A 16 1.07 7.96 -24.14
CA GLY A 16 1.02 7.01 -25.26
C GLY A 16 2.01 5.84 -25.13
N ALA A 17 2.50 5.56 -23.93
CA ALA A 17 3.54 4.57 -23.66
C ALA A 17 3.13 3.66 -22.50
N ARG A 18 3.38 2.36 -22.65
CA ARG A 18 3.05 1.35 -21.64
C ARG A 18 4.14 0.29 -21.55
N PRO A 19 4.32 -0.35 -20.38
CA PRO A 19 5.09 -1.57 -20.28
C PRO A 19 4.55 -2.63 -21.24
N THR A 20 5.48 -3.34 -21.88
CA THR A 20 5.24 -4.53 -22.67
C THR A 20 6.04 -5.67 -22.06
N ALA A 21 5.74 -6.92 -22.43
CA ALA A 21 6.50 -8.08 -21.96
C ALA A 21 8.02 -7.92 -22.17
N THR A 22 8.45 -7.27 -23.27
CA THR A 22 9.87 -7.05 -23.60
C THR A 22 10.49 -5.84 -22.90
N THR A 23 9.69 -4.87 -22.45
CA THR A 23 10.19 -3.63 -21.84
C THR A 23 9.95 -3.56 -20.35
N ALA A 24 9.11 -4.43 -19.77
CA ALA A 24 8.65 -4.37 -18.38
C ALA A 24 9.75 -4.23 -17.32
N GLU A 25 10.93 -4.83 -17.53
CA GLU A 25 12.09 -4.71 -16.62
C GLU A 25 12.80 -3.36 -16.71
N ARG A 26 12.51 -2.56 -17.75
CA ARG A 26 13.05 -1.22 -18.00
C ARG A 26 12.14 -0.12 -17.46
N TRP A 27 10.94 -0.47 -16.98
CA TRP A 27 10.03 0.46 -16.33
C TRP A 27 10.30 0.51 -14.84
N GLY A 28 10.27 1.72 -14.28
CA GLY A 28 10.34 1.96 -12.84
C GLY A 28 9.00 2.42 -12.29
N CYS A 29 8.77 2.20 -10.99
CA CYS A 29 7.63 2.73 -10.26
C CYS A 29 8.08 3.26 -8.89
N ALA A 30 8.02 4.57 -8.70
CA ALA A 30 8.21 5.22 -7.41
C ALA A 30 6.88 5.82 -6.96
N VAL A 31 6.46 5.54 -5.73
CA VAL A 31 5.17 5.99 -5.21
C VAL A 31 5.36 6.64 -3.85
N GLY A 32 4.90 7.88 -3.72
CA GLY A 32 4.76 8.55 -2.44
C GLY A 32 3.55 7.99 -1.68
N THR A 33 3.77 7.54 -0.44
CA THR A 33 2.73 6.90 0.38
C THR A 33 2.57 7.63 1.72
N GLY A 34 1.33 8.03 2.03
CA GLY A 34 0.97 8.67 3.30
C GLY A 34 0.91 7.70 4.48
N MET A 35 0.50 8.19 5.65
CA MET A 35 0.40 7.41 6.91
C MET A 35 -0.47 6.15 6.73
N MET A 36 -0.07 5.06 7.41
CA MET A 36 -0.59 3.67 7.38
C MET A 36 -1.89 3.44 6.60
N GLY A 37 -1.88 2.45 5.70
CA GLY A 37 -3.08 1.98 4.98
C GLY A 37 -4.09 1.21 5.84
N VAL A 38 -3.99 1.31 7.17
CA VAL A 38 -4.92 0.69 8.11
C VAL A 38 -6.14 1.61 8.22
N ASP A 39 -7.33 1.07 7.97
CA ASP A 39 -8.56 1.80 8.23
C ASP A 39 -8.69 2.07 9.73
N PHE A 40 -9.17 3.26 10.10
CA PHE A 40 -9.39 3.60 11.50
C PHE A 40 -10.34 2.61 12.18
N ALA A 41 -11.34 2.08 11.46
CA ALA A 41 -12.25 1.06 12.00
C ALA A 41 -11.52 -0.25 12.38
N GLU A 42 -10.50 -0.64 11.62
CA GLU A 42 -9.67 -1.81 11.95
C GLU A 42 -8.84 -1.55 13.21
N LEU A 43 -8.28 -0.35 13.38
CA LEU A 43 -7.58 0.04 14.60
C LEU A 43 -8.50 0.03 15.81
N VAL A 44 -9.74 0.51 15.67
CA VAL A 44 -10.75 0.49 16.73
C VAL A 44 -11.10 -0.94 17.12
N ALA A 45 -11.28 -1.85 16.16
CA ALA A 45 -11.58 -3.25 16.42
C ALA A 45 -10.44 -3.94 17.20
N VAL A 46 -9.20 -3.78 16.73
CA VAL A 46 -8.01 -4.33 17.40
C VAL A 46 -7.85 -3.74 18.80
N HIS A 47 -8.07 -2.43 18.98
CA HIS A 47 -8.00 -1.78 20.29
C HIS A 47 -9.06 -2.30 21.25
N ALA A 48 -10.31 -2.42 20.80
CA ALA A 48 -11.42 -2.92 21.61
C ALA A 48 -11.22 -4.38 22.04
N HIS A 49 -10.55 -5.20 21.22
CA HIS A 49 -10.27 -6.60 21.54
C HIS A 49 -9.02 -6.78 22.41
N SER A 50 -7.95 -6.08 22.04
CA SER A 50 -6.57 -6.38 22.49
C SER A 50 -5.97 -5.29 23.36
N ALA A 51 -6.66 -4.17 23.61
CA ALA A 51 -6.12 -3.07 24.42
C ALA A 51 -7.16 -2.45 25.38
N THR A 52 -8.07 -3.26 25.93
CA THR A 52 -9.17 -2.79 26.80
C THR A 52 -8.71 -2.09 28.08
N SER A 53 -7.50 -2.37 28.56
CA SER A 53 -6.89 -1.72 29.73
C SER A 53 -6.18 -0.41 29.39
N GLY A 54 -6.16 -0.01 28.11
CA GLY A 54 -5.34 1.09 27.59
C GLY A 54 -3.94 0.66 27.14
N GLU A 55 -3.51 -0.56 27.48
CA GLU A 55 -2.25 -1.15 27.05
C GLU A 55 -2.51 -2.36 26.15
N LEU A 56 -1.62 -2.60 25.18
CA LEU A 56 -1.73 -3.73 24.26
C LEU A 56 -1.42 -5.06 24.96
N ASP A 57 -2.40 -5.96 24.98
CA ASP A 57 -2.24 -7.36 25.36
C ASP A 57 -1.81 -8.18 24.13
N ALA A 58 -0.50 -8.48 24.08
CA ALA A 58 0.09 -9.25 22.99
C ALA A 58 -0.47 -10.68 22.90
N THR A 59 -0.97 -11.26 23.98
CA THR A 59 -1.55 -12.60 23.98
C THR A 59 -2.91 -12.57 23.29
N ARG A 60 -3.75 -11.59 23.63
CA ARG A 60 -5.05 -11.41 22.98
C ARG A 60 -4.91 -11.04 21.50
N LEU A 61 -3.89 -10.27 21.13
CA LEU A 61 -3.64 -9.92 19.73
C LEU A 61 -3.45 -11.16 18.83
N LEU A 62 -2.91 -12.26 19.36
CA LEU A 62 -2.70 -13.50 18.61
C LEU A 62 -4.01 -14.21 18.22
N ASP A 63 -5.13 -13.90 18.87
CA ASP A 63 -6.45 -14.46 18.56
C ASP A 63 -7.38 -13.43 17.90
N ASP A 64 -6.88 -12.21 17.65
CA ASP A 64 -7.65 -11.14 17.02
C ASP A 64 -7.89 -11.42 15.52
N ALA A 65 -9.15 -11.35 15.09
CA ALA A 65 -9.54 -11.69 13.72
C ALA A 65 -8.96 -10.73 12.68
N SER A 66 -8.85 -9.44 12.99
CA SER A 66 -8.30 -8.43 12.08
C SER A 66 -6.78 -8.53 12.02
N ALA A 67 -6.11 -8.72 13.17
CA ALA A 67 -4.66 -8.87 13.24
C ALA A 67 -4.16 -10.12 12.50
N ASN A 68 -4.93 -11.21 12.54
CA ASN A 68 -4.59 -12.47 11.86
C ASN A 68 -5.10 -12.56 10.42
N ASN A 69 -5.78 -11.53 9.90
CA ASN A 69 -6.28 -11.56 8.54
C ASN A 69 -5.16 -11.15 7.54
N PRO A 70 -4.70 -12.06 6.66
CA PRO A 70 -3.62 -11.75 5.72
C PRO A 70 -4.01 -10.66 4.71
N LEU A 71 -5.29 -10.50 4.40
CA LEU A 71 -5.76 -9.42 3.52
C LEU A 71 -5.72 -8.06 4.21
N VAL A 72 -6.00 -8.01 5.52
CA VAL A 72 -5.84 -6.79 6.32
C VAL A 72 -4.36 -6.41 6.33
N PHE A 73 -3.48 -7.35 6.71
CA PHE A 73 -2.04 -7.14 6.68
C PHE A 73 -1.54 -6.61 5.32
N CYS A 74 -1.90 -7.28 4.22
CA CYS A 74 -1.48 -6.88 2.87
C CYS A 74 -2.01 -5.51 2.44
N ARG A 75 -3.12 -5.03 2.99
CA ARG A 75 -3.67 -3.69 2.67
C ARG A 75 -3.12 -2.60 3.58
N SER A 76 -2.68 -2.97 4.79
CA SER A 76 -2.11 -2.06 5.78
C SER A 76 -0.66 -1.66 5.48
N GLN A 77 0.05 -2.43 4.66
CA GLN A 77 1.43 -2.15 4.29
C GLN A 77 1.55 -0.84 3.49
N SER A 78 2.60 -0.06 3.76
CA SER A 78 2.93 1.14 2.99
C SER A 78 3.15 0.83 1.50
N THR A 79 3.64 -0.37 1.20
CA THR A 79 3.89 -0.85 -0.18
C THR A 79 2.64 -1.33 -0.93
N THR A 80 1.45 -1.28 -0.33
CA THR A 80 0.21 -1.79 -0.98
C THR A 80 -0.06 -1.08 -2.30
N GLY A 81 0.05 0.24 -2.32
CA GLY A 81 -0.16 1.05 -3.53
C GLY A 81 0.84 0.69 -4.64
N LEU A 82 2.12 0.59 -4.29
CA LEU A 82 3.19 0.18 -5.20
C LEU A 82 2.92 -1.21 -5.79
N SER A 83 2.58 -2.17 -4.93
CA SER A 83 2.34 -3.57 -5.32
C SER A 83 1.17 -3.70 -6.29
N LEU A 84 0.10 -2.91 -6.07
CA LEU A 84 -1.04 -2.88 -6.98
C LEU A 84 -0.68 -2.26 -8.33
N LEU A 85 0.07 -1.16 -8.35
CA LEU A 85 0.47 -0.47 -9.58
C LEU A 85 1.40 -1.34 -10.42
N THR A 86 2.44 -1.91 -9.82
CA THR A 86 3.40 -2.77 -10.55
C THR A 86 2.72 -4.00 -11.12
N ARG A 87 1.84 -4.65 -10.35
CA ARG A 87 1.05 -5.80 -10.83
C ARG A 87 0.05 -5.43 -11.91
N ARG A 88 -0.65 -4.30 -11.78
CA ARG A 88 -1.67 -3.87 -12.76
C ARG A 88 -1.06 -3.53 -14.11
N HIS A 89 0.12 -2.92 -14.12
CA HIS A 89 0.74 -2.38 -15.32
C HIS A 89 1.94 -3.21 -15.82
N ASP A 90 2.19 -4.40 -15.27
CA ASP A 90 3.34 -5.27 -15.60
C ASP A 90 4.70 -4.54 -15.52
N ILE A 91 4.90 -3.76 -14.45
CA ILE A 91 6.19 -3.11 -14.17
C ILE A 91 7.05 -4.08 -13.35
N ARG A 92 8.19 -4.50 -13.91
CA ARG A 92 9.10 -5.51 -13.34
C ARG A 92 10.49 -4.97 -13.01
N GLY A 93 10.77 -3.70 -13.36
CA GLY A 93 12.01 -3.02 -13.01
C GLY A 93 12.01 -2.46 -11.59
N TYR A 94 12.77 -1.39 -11.37
CA TYR A 94 12.92 -0.77 -10.05
C TYR A 94 11.57 -0.30 -9.48
N ALA A 95 11.28 -0.68 -8.24
CA ALA A 95 10.03 -0.35 -7.56
C ALA A 95 10.31 0.10 -6.12
N THR A 96 9.79 1.26 -5.72
CA THR A 96 9.98 1.78 -4.34
C THR A 96 8.77 2.54 -3.83
N SER A 97 8.59 2.49 -2.51
CA SER A 97 7.56 3.23 -1.79
C SER A 97 8.25 4.22 -0.86
N VAL A 98 8.03 5.51 -1.09
CA VAL A 98 8.59 6.58 -0.26
C VAL A 98 7.58 6.96 0.82
N HIS A 99 8.05 7.03 2.07
CA HIS A 99 7.21 7.29 3.23
C HIS A 99 7.84 8.37 4.12
N THR A 100 7.54 9.63 3.81
CA THR A 100 8.05 10.83 4.48
C THR A 100 6.92 11.83 4.76
N ALA A 101 5.76 11.32 5.18
CA ALA A 101 4.54 12.10 5.43
C ALA A 101 4.17 12.99 4.23
N CYS A 102 3.99 14.30 4.44
CA CYS A 102 3.62 15.25 3.38
C CYS A 102 4.66 15.34 2.25
N ALA A 103 5.93 15.00 2.52
CA ALA A 103 6.98 15.06 1.51
C ALA A 103 7.02 13.81 0.61
N SER A 104 6.23 12.77 0.90
CA SER A 104 6.35 11.47 0.23
C SER A 104 6.18 11.58 -1.28
N GLY A 105 5.22 12.39 -1.74
CA GLY A 105 4.97 12.57 -3.17
C GLY A 105 6.04 13.37 -3.91
N GLY A 106 6.74 14.28 -3.22
CA GLY A 106 7.81 15.08 -3.83
C GLY A 106 9.19 14.40 -3.79
N GLN A 107 9.35 13.37 -2.96
CA GLN A 107 10.57 12.57 -2.83
C GLN A 107 10.53 11.27 -3.65
N ALA A 108 9.33 10.84 -4.06
CA ALA A 108 9.13 9.74 -4.99
C ALA A 108 9.37 10.21 -6.43
#